data_AF-A0A7S0XD39-F1
#
_entry.id   AF-A0A7S0XD39-F1
#
_cell.length_a   1.000
_cell.length_b   1.000
_cell.length_c   1.000
_cell.angle_alpha   90.00
_cell.angle_beta   90.00
_cell.angle_gamma   90.00
#
_symmetry.space_group_name_H-M   'P 1'
#
loop_
_entity.id
_entity.type
_entity.pdbx_description
1 polymer ?
#
loop_
_entity_poly.entity_id
_entity_poly.type
_entity_poly.pdbx_seq_one_letter_code
_entity_poly.pdbx_strand_id
1 'polypeptide(L)'
;GSNSLYDYSKASLVTKVQGGDISIQTIRLNADSGYITGGFYQLIATNYGYNSTTSCLDFSIEESELENALNDLWVLTYQLLPINVTIINYNTMVLNGSIYGILSIGSKIAINSNNIYTISQLYNGYSIVVKENFTLSTYPYFSSQLFLVHEDSVQVSRSGTGN
;
A
#
# COMPACT_ATOMS: atom_id res chain seq x y z
N GLY A 1 -40.82 -21.46 -23.95
CA GLY A 1 -40.92 -20.62 -22.75
C GLY A 1 -39.65 -20.82 -21.94
N SER A 2 -38.87 -19.75 -21.80
CA SER A 2 -37.58 -19.61 -21.10
C SER A 2 -37.56 -20.24 -19.70
N ASN A 3 -36.60 -21.13 -19.42
CA ASN A 3 -35.29 -20.92 -18.76
C ASN A 3 -35.34 -20.49 -17.29
N SER A 4 -34.86 -21.38 -16.42
CA SER A 4 -34.22 -21.05 -15.14
C SER A 4 -33.06 -22.03 -14.95
N LEU A 5 -31.86 -21.62 -15.38
CA LEU A 5 -30.60 -22.21 -14.97
C LEU A 5 -30.12 -21.38 -13.78
N TYR A 6 -30.05 -22.01 -12.61
CA TYR A 6 -29.45 -21.41 -11.42
C TYR A 6 -27.94 -21.28 -11.65
N ASP A 7 -27.45 -20.04 -11.63
CA ASP A 7 -26.03 -19.69 -11.67
C ASP A 7 -25.44 -19.80 -10.25
N TYR A 8 -24.54 -20.77 -10.04
CA TYR A 8 -23.89 -21.09 -8.77
C TYR A 8 -22.47 -20.48 -8.65
N SER A 9 -22.19 -19.32 -9.24
CA SER A 9 -20.80 -18.84 -9.37
C SER A 9 -20.32 -17.75 -8.40
N LYS A 10 -21.01 -17.49 -7.28
CA LYS A 10 -20.53 -16.45 -6.33
C LYS A 10 -20.58 -16.90 -4.88
N ALA A 11 -19.46 -17.47 -4.41
CA ALA A 11 -19.12 -17.48 -3.00
C ALA A 11 -18.06 -16.39 -2.76
N SER A 12 -18.42 -15.34 -2.02
CA SER A 12 -17.46 -14.37 -1.49
C SER A 12 -17.26 -14.72 -0.01
N LEU A 13 -16.08 -15.23 0.31
CA LEU A 13 -15.66 -15.52 1.68
C LEU A 13 -14.99 -14.25 2.23
N VAL A 14 -15.70 -13.53 3.10
CA VAL A 14 -15.17 -12.34 3.78
C VAL A 14 -14.70 -12.76 5.16
N THR A 15 -13.39 -12.79 5.39
CA THR A 15 -12.84 -12.85 6.74
C THR A 15 -12.84 -11.45 7.35
N LYS A 16 -13.86 -11.17 8.17
CA LYS A 16 -13.85 -9.99 9.04
C LYS A 16 -12.77 -10.17 10.10
N VAL A 17 -11.58 -9.62 9.88
CA VAL A 17 -10.74 -9.20 11.00
C VAL A 17 -11.49 -8.04 11.66
N GLN A 18 -11.89 -8.19 12.92
CA GLN A 18 -12.73 -7.20 13.60
C GLN A 18 -12.03 -5.83 13.61
N GLY A 19 -12.54 -4.88 12.82
CA GLY A 19 -12.18 -3.46 12.90
C GLY A 19 -11.51 -2.83 11.68
N GLY A 20 -11.21 -3.58 10.61
CA GLY A 20 -10.65 -3.03 9.36
C GLY A 20 -11.70 -3.01 8.24
N ASP A 21 -12.07 -1.83 7.75
CA ASP A 21 -12.83 -1.69 6.51
C ASP A 21 -11.91 -1.99 5.32
N ILE A 22 -12.23 -3.03 4.53
CA ILE A 22 -11.54 -3.33 3.27
C ILE A 22 -12.31 -2.63 2.15
N SER A 23 -11.69 -1.62 1.52
CA SER A 23 -12.26 -0.97 0.34
C SER A 23 -12.03 -1.85 -0.89
N ILE A 24 -13.12 -2.30 -1.53
CA ILE A 24 -13.07 -3.07 -2.78
C ILE A 24 -13.33 -2.11 -3.93
N GLN A 25 -12.39 -2.01 -4.87
CA GLN A 25 -12.56 -1.27 -6.12
C GLN A 25 -12.62 -2.25 -7.29
N THR A 26 -13.63 -2.11 -8.15
CA THR A 26 -13.76 -2.91 -9.38
C THR A 26 -13.41 -2.05 -10.58
N ILE A 27 -12.37 -2.45 -11.32
CA ILE A 27 -11.97 -1.81 -12.57
C ILE A 27 -12.44 -2.69 -13.73
N ARG A 28 -13.18 -2.10 -14.68
CA ARG A 28 -13.59 -2.75 -15.92
C ARG A 28 -12.94 -2.04 -17.10
N LEU A 29 -12.05 -2.74 -17.79
CA LEU A 29 -11.45 -2.27 -19.03
C LEU A 29 -12.33 -2.72 -20.20
N ASN A 30 -12.91 -1.77 -20.92
CA ASN A 30 -13.69 -2.03 -22.13
C ASN A 30 -12.89 -1.56 -23.35
N ALA A 31 -12.89 -2.35 -24.42
CA ALA A 31 -12.36 -1.94 -25.72
C ALA A 31 -13.48 -1.31 -26.55
N ASP A 32 -13.28 -0.10 -27.08
CA ASP A 32 -14.30 0.64 -27.86
C ASP A 32 -14.63 -0.01 -29.21
N SER A 33 -13.79 -0.93 -29.67
CA SER A 33 -14.07 -1.81 -30.80
C SER A 33 -13.55 -3.19 -30.43
N GLY A 34 -14.17 -4.27 -30.90
CA GLY A 34 -13.91 -5.66 -30.48
C GLY A 34 -12.47 -6.19 -30.65
N TYR A 35 -11.49 -5.31 -30.95
CA TYR A 35 -10.06 -5.56 -30.90
C TYR A 35 -9.35 -4.34 -30.31
N ILE A 36 -8.52 -4.57 -29.28
CA ILE A 36 -7.63 -3.56 -28.72
C ILE A 36 -6.44 -3.42 -29.68
N THR A 37 -6.26 -2.25 -30.31
CA THR A 37 -5.03 -1.94 -31.04
C THR A 37 -3.94 -1.56 -30.05
N GLY A 38 -3.24 -2.56 -29.54
CA GLY A 38 -2.15 -2.45 -28.56
C GLY A 38 -2.32 -3.42 -27.40
N GLY A 39 -1.26 -4.14 -27.03
CA GLY A 39 -1.31 -5.18 -26.01
C GLY A 39 -1.31 -4.67 -24.56
N PHE A 40 -1.28 -3.35 -24.33
CA PHE A 40 -0.94 -2.79 -23.02
C PHE A 40 -1.91 -1.71 -22.53
N TYR A 41 -2.05 -1.61 -21.21
CA TYR A 41 -2.72 -0.53 -20.50
C TYR A 41 -1.81 -0.01 -19.37
N GLN A 42 -2.17 1.12 -18.77
CA GLN A 42 -1.44 1.70 -17.65
C GLN A 42 -2.44 2.19 -16.60
N LEU A 43 -2.13 1.98 -15.33
CA LEU A 43 -2.96 2.43 -14.21
C LEU A 43 -2.28 3.58 -13.49
N ILE A 44 -3.08 4.58 -13.12
CA ILE A 44 -2.66 5.69 -12.26
C ILE A 44 -3.37 5.54 -10.93
N ALA A 45 -2.61 5.42 -9.85
CA ALA A 45 -3.10 5.49 -8.50
C ALA A 45 -2.88 6.91 -7.95
N THR A 46 -3.90 7.44 -7.28
CA THR A 46 -3.84 8.75 -6.63
C THR A 46 -4.13 8.60 -5.15
N ASN A 47 -3.23 9.08 -4.30
CA ASN A 47 -3.43 9.13 -2.86
C ASN A 47 -2.82 10.40 -2.27
N TYR A 48 -3.51 11.04 -1.33
CA TYR A 48 -3.08 12.30 -0.71
C TYR A 48 -2.66 13.41 -1.70
N GLY A 49 -3.25 13.45 -2.90
CA GLY A 49 -2.90 14.41 -3.95
C GLY A 49 -1.63 14.07 -4.74
N TYR A 50 -1.00 12.94 -4.46
CA TYR A 50 0.13 12.40 -5.21
C TYR A 50 -0.32 11.30 -6.16
N ASN A 51 0.35 11.21 -7.30
CA ASN A 51 0.10 10.18 -8.30
C ASN A 51 1.30 9.24 -8.40
N SER A 52 1.01 7.96 -8.58
CA SER A 52 1.99 6.98 -9.03
C SER A 52 1.37 6.18 -10.16
N THR A 53 2.20 5.76 -11.10
CA THR A 53 1.75 5.13 -12.33
C THR A 53 2.49 3.82 -12.50
N THR A 54 1.77 2.77 -12.89
CA THR A 54 2.39 1.49 -13.23
C THR A 54 3.26 1.64 -14.48
N SER A 55 4.10 0.65 -14.77
CA SER A 55 4.59 0.45 -16.14
C SER A 55 3.41 0.14 -17.08
N CYS A 56 3.67 0.06 -18.38
CA CYS A 56 2.69 -0.50 -19.32
C CYS A 56 2.50 -1.99 -19.00
N LEU A 57 1.29 -2.37 -18.62
CA LEU A 57 0.88 -3.72 -18.24
C LEU A 57 0.17 -4.38 -19.41
N ASP A 58 0.50 -5.63 -19.72
CA ASP A 58 -0.17 -6.36 -20.79
C ASP A 58 -1.62 -6.68 -20.38
N PHE A 59 -2.58 -6.66 -21.31
CA PHE A 59 -3.96 -7.09 -21.01
C PHE A 59 -4.04 -8.55 -20.51
N SER A 60 -3.09 -9.38 -20.93
CA SER A 60 -2.93 -10.77 -20.52
C SER A 60 -2.06 -10.97 -19.28
N ILE A 61 -1.59 -9.90 -18.63
CA ILE A 61 -0.77 -9.97 -17.40
C ILE A 61 -1.41 -10.85 -16.33
N GLU A 62 -0.62 -11.64 -15.62
CA GLU A 62 -1.15 -12.49 -14.55
C GLU A 62 -1.66 -11.66 -13.36
N GLU A 63 -2.56 -12.23 -12.57
CA GLU A 63 -3.11 -11.57 -11.37
C GLU A 63 -2.02 -11.20 -10.36
N SER A 64 -1.08 -12.12 -10.12
CA SER A 64 0.08 -11.92 -9.24
C SER A 64 1.01 -10.82 -9.76
N GLU A 65 1.23 -10.76 -11.07
CA GLU A 65 2.06 -9.73 -11.69
C GLU A 65 1.39 -8.35 -11.63
N LEU A 66 0.06 -8.29 -11.82
CA LEU A 66 -0.72 -7.05 -11.63
C LEU A 66 -0.71 -6.61 -10.17
N GLU A 67 -0.84 -7.55 -9.23
CA GLU A 67 -0.75 -7.28 -7.79
C GLU A 67 0.61 -6.70 -7.43
N ASN A 68 1.70 -7.32 -7.89
CA ASN A 68 3.05 -6.79 -7.71
C ASN A 68 3.19 -5.38 -8.30
N ALA A 69 2.72 -5.17 -9.53
CA ALA A 69 2.78 -3.86 -10.18
C ALA A 69 2.02 -2.77 -9.43
N LEU A 70 0.92 -3.12 -8.74
CA LEU A 70 0.15 -2.19 -7.91
C LEU A 70 0.80 -1.98 -6.53
N ASN A 71 1.35 -3.02 -5.90
CA ASN A 71 2.08 -2.93 -4.63
C ASN A 71 3.43 -2.21 -4.76
N ASP A 72 3.99 -2.11 -5.96
CA ASP A 72 5.15 -1.27 -6.27
C ASP A 72 4.82 0.24 -6.31
N LEU A 73 3.53 0.60 -6.38
CA LEU A 73 3.12 2.01 -6.40
C LEU A 73 3.23 2.61 -5.01
N TRP A 74 4.21 3.49 -4.81
CA TRP A 74 4.50 4.09 -3.51
C TRP A 74 3.28 4.78 -2.86
N VAL A 75 2.35 5.34 -3.64
CA VAL A 75 1.12 5.99 -3.13
C VAL A 75 0.14 5.01 -2.49
N LEU A 76 0.25 3.71 -2.77
CA LEU A 76 -0.56 2.64 -2.19
C LEU A 76 0.16 1.96 -1.01
N THR A 77 1.49 1.98 -1.01
CA THR A 77 2.33 1.31 0.00
C THR A 77 2.67 2.22 1.18
N TYR A 78 2.84 3.53 0.94
CA TYR A 78 3.28 4.50 1.95
C TYR A 78 2.12 5.41 2.36
N GLN A 79 1.64 5.23 3.58
CA GLN A 79 0.67 6.14 4.19
C GLN A 79 1.41 7.29 4.88
N LEU A 80 1.26 8.52 4.37
CA LEU A 80 1.77 9.71 5.04
C LEU A 80 1.06 9.88 6.39
N LEU A 81 1.84 9.96 7.47
CA LEU A 81 1.31 10.31 8.77
C LEU A 81 1.45 11.83 8.97
N PRO A 82 0.46 12.50 9.59
CA PRO A 82 0.54 13.91 9.95
C PRO A 82 1.44 14.12 11.18
N ILE A 83 2.58 13.42 11.23
CA ILE A 83 3.53 13.38 12.33
C ILE A 83 4.92 13.50 11.73
N ASN A 84 5.70 14.47 12.22
CA ASN A 84 7.09 14.61 11.89
C ASN A 84 7.95 13.90 12.94
N VAL A 85 9.09 13.38 12.49
CA VAL A 85 10.07 12.71 13.34
C VAL A 85 11.38 13.48 13.38
N THR A 86 11.99 13.49 14.56
CA THR A 86 13.37 13.92 14.79
C THR A 86 14.17 12.71 15.26
N ILE A 87 15.25 12.40 14.56
CA ILE A 87 16.19 11.34 14.95
C ILE A 87 17.08 11.87 16.08
N ILE A 88 17.07 11.19 17.23
CA ILE A 88 17.79 11.61 18.45
C ILE A 88 18.80 10.58 18.96
N ASN A 89 18.92 9.43 18.28
CA ASN A 89 20.05 8.51 18.39
C ASN A 89 20.13 7.63 17.13
N TYR A 90 21.10 6.71 17.06
CA TYR A 90 21.26 5.73 15.98
C TYR A 90 20.02 4.92 15.63
N ASN A 91 19.10 4.73 16.57
CA ASN A 91 17.89 3.93 16.37
C ASN A 91 16.66 4.53 17.07
N THR A 92 16.79 5.74 17.65
CA THR A 92 15.71 6.36 18.42
C THR A 92 15.21 7.61 17.74
N MET A 93 13.90 7.75 17.68
CA MET A 93 13.20 8.94 17.18
C MET A 93 12.26 9.51 18.23
N VAL A 94 12.05 10.81 18.13
CA VAL A 94 11.01 11.54 18.86
C VAL A 94 10.05 12.13 17.83
N LEU A 95 8.76 12.04 18.13
CA LEU A 95 7.66 12.46 17.27
C LEU A 95 7.05 13.75 17.81
N ASN A 96 6.61 14.62 16.91
CA ASN A 96 5.86 15.83 17.29
C ASN A 96 4.35 15.59 17.52
N GLY A 97 3.90 14.33 17.40
CA GLY A 97 2.51 13.91 17.52
C GLY A 97 2.40 12.53 18.16
N SER A 98 1.21 12.22 18.69
CA SER A 98 0.92 10.95 19.36
C SER A 98 0.82 9.81 18.34
N ILE A 99 1.39 8.65 18.67
CA ILE A 99 1.36 7.43 17.85
C ILE A 99 0.38 6.37 18.37
N TYR A 100 -0.33 6.65 19.47
CA TYR A 100 -1.28 5.71 20.06
C TYR A 100 -2.39 5.34 19.07
N GLY A 101 -2.58 4.03 18.88
CA GLY A 101 -3.57 3.50 17.93
C GLY A 101 -3.18 3.63 16.45
N ILE A 102 -2.02 4.20 16.15
CA ILE A 102 -1.51 4.38 14.78
C ILE A 102 -0.33 3.42 14.54
N LEU A 103 0.66 3.46 15.44
CA LEU A 103 1.86 2.62 15.33
C LEU A 103 1.87 1.55 16.41
N SER A 104 2.41 0.38 16.07
CA SER A 104 2.60 -0.75 16.97
C SER A 104 4.03 -1.27 16.89
N ILE A 105 4.46 -2.03 17.90
CA ILE A 105 5.72 -2.77 17.81
C ILE A 105 5.60 -3.75 16.63
N GLY A 106 6.63 -3.80 15.78
CA GLY A 106 6.63 -4.58 14.55
C GLY A 106 6.14 -3.83 13.32
N SER A 107 5.48 -2.67 13.47
CA SER A 107 5.12 -1.83 12.32
C SER A 107 6.35 -1.42 11.52
N LYS A 108 6.22 -1.40 10.20
CA LYS A 108 7.23 -0.88 9.28
C LYS A 108 6.95 0.59 8.99
N ILE A 109 7.99 1.41 9.06
CA ILE A 109 7.90 2.85 8.83
C ILE A 109 9.00 3.29 7.88
N ALA A 110 8.77 4.39 7.19
CA ALA A 110 9.78 5.03 6.37
C ALA A 110 9.90 6.51 6.67
N ILE A 111 11.12 7.02 6.51
CA ILE A 111 11.45 8.44 6.69
C ILE A 111 11.81 9.00 5.31
N ASN A 112 11.08 10.03 4.86
CA ASN A 112 11.24 10.62 3.52
C ASN A 112 11.19 9.59 2.38
N SER A 113 10.43 8.49 2.55
CA SER A 113 10.24 7.42 1.56
C SER A 113 11.50 6.70 1.04
N ASN A 114 12.62 6.75 1.77
CA ASN A 114 13.89 6.18 1.30
C ASN A 114 14.21 4.80 1.90
N ASN A 115 14.18 4.71 3.23
CA ASN A 115 14.56 3.51 3.97
C ASN A 115 13.42 3.07 4.87
N ILE A 116 13.17 1.76 4.89
CA ILE A 116 12.16 1.13 5.74
C ILE A 116 12.83 0.64 7.02
N TYR A 117 12.21 0.94 8.15
CA TYR A 117 12.65 0.56 9.49
C TYR A 117 11.52 -0.17 10.22
N THR A 118 11.89 -1.12 11.06
CA THR A 118 10.94 -1.89 11.87
C THR A 118 10.94 -1.36 13.29
N ILE A 119 9.77 -0.98 13.80
CA ILE A 119 9.63 -0.53 15.19
C ILE A 119 9.91 -1.71 16.15
N SER A 120 10.87 -1.53 17.05
CA SER A 120 11.21 -2.48 18.11
C SER A 120 10.57 -2.11 19.44
N GLN A 121 10.44 -0.81 19.74
CA GLN A 121 9.88 -0.31 21.00
C GLN A 121 9.12 1.00 20.80
N LEU A 122 8.08 1.20 21.63
CA LEU A 122 7.30 2.43 21.71
C LEU A 122 7.40 2.97 23.14
N TYR A 123 7.66 4.28 23.28
CA TYR A 123 7.76 4.96 24.57
C TYR A 123 6.78 6.13 24.63
N ASN A 124 5.90 6.09 25.63
CA ASN A 124 5.02 7.18 26.03
C ASN A 124 4.12 7.76 24.91
N GLY A 125 4.00 7.08 23.77
CA GLY A 125 3.24 7.55 22.61
C GLY A 125 3.94 8.59 21.73
N TYR A 126 5.18 9.00 22.06
CA TYR A 126 5.89 10.09 21.36
C TYR A 126 7.34 9.75 21.02
N SER A 127 7.83 8.57 21.39
CA SER A 127 9.17 8.12 21.02
C SER A 127 9.13 6.66 20.57
N ILE A 128 9.96 6.36 19.59
CA ILE A 128 10.07 5.03 19.00
C ILE A 128 11.52 4.64 18.86
N VAL A 129 11.79 3.35 19.03
CA VAL A 129 13.07 2.74 18.72
C VAL A 129 12.85 1.77 17.56
N VAL A 130 13.75 1.80 16.58
CA VAL A 130 13.74 0.88 15.44
C VAL A 130 14.79 -0.22 15.63
N LYS A 131 14.63 -1.34 14.92
CA LYS A 131 15.59 -2.47 14.99
C LYS A 131 16.88 -2.15 14.27
N GLU A 132 16.77 -1.52 13.12
CA GLU A 132 17.87 -1.18 12.23
C GLU A 132 18.48 0.17 12.66
N ASN A 133 19.81 0.29 12.59
CA ASN A 133 20.46 1.57 12.82
C ASN A 133 20.29 2.48 11.60
N PHE A 134 20.00 3.76 11.85
CA PHE A 134 20.09 4.80 10.84
C PHE A 134 21.51 4.89 10.29
N THR A 135 21.63 5.03 8.97
CA THR A 135 22.92 5.27 8.35
C THR A 135 23.38 6.69 8.68
N LEU A 136 24.62 6.77 9.17
CA LEU A 136 25.30 7.86 9.86
C LEU A 136 25.35 9.26 9.18
N SER A 137 24.74 9.47 8.02
CA SER A 137 24.72 10.77 7.33
C SER A 137 23.60 11.72 7.78
N THR A 138 22.73 11.30 8.70
CA THR A 138 21.50 12.01 9.07
C THR A 138 21.46 12.54 10.51
N TYR A 139 22.61 12.60 11.18
CA TYR A 139 22.69 12.95 12.60
C TYR A 139 23.35 14.31 12.87
N PRO A 140 22.74 15.23 13.67
CA PRO A 140 21.33 15.36 14.05
C PRO A 140 20.61 16.41 13.15
N TYR A 141 19.29 16.58 13.31
CA TYR A 141 18.52 17.78 12.88
C TYR A 141 17.80 17.82 11.52
N PHE A 142 17.06 16.77 11.13
CA PHE A 142 16.02 16.98 10.12
C PHE A 142 14.67 16.44 10.60
N SER A 143 13.75 17.37 10.90
CA SER A 143 12.32 17.07 11.02
C SER A 143 11.86 16.52 9.68
N SER A 144 11.54 15.24 9.63
CA SER A 144 11.19 14.54 8.40
C SER A 144 9.77 14.00 8.48
N GLN A 145 9.12 13.86 7.32
CA GLN A 145 7.81 13.23 7.25
C GLN A 145 7.94 11.74 7.54
N LEU A 146 7.01 11.23 8.36
CA LEU A 146 6.91 9.82 8.68
C LEU A 146 5.84 9.16 7.82
N PHE A 147 6.17 7.98 7.30
CA PHE A 147 5.24 7.14 6.58
C PHE A 147 5.06 5.81 7.31
N LEU A 148 3.82 5.35 7.43
CA LEU A 148 3.52 3.97 7.77
C LEU A 148 3.56 3.14 6.48
N VAL A 149 4.29 2.04 6.50
CA VAL A 149 4.46 1.15 5.35
C VAL A 149 3.51 -0.03 5.48
N HIS A 150 2.62 -0.16 4.50
CA HIS A 150 1.71 -1.29 4.35
C HIS A 150 2.25 -2.18 3.25
N GLU A 151 2.94 -3.25 3.62
CA GLU A 151 3.36 -4.27 2.66
C GLU A 151 2.14 -5.02 2.15
N ASP A 152 2.14 -5.34 0.85
CA ASP A 152 1.07 -6.08 0.18
C ASP A 152 -0.32 -5.46 0.43
N SER A 153 -0.40 -4.13 0.35
CA SER A 153 -1.60 -3.35 0.64
C SER A 153 -2.72 -3.55 -0.40
N VAL A 154 -2.35 -4.03 -1.59
CA VAL A 154 -3.26 -4.34 -2.68
C VAL A 154 -3.32 -5.85 -2.85
N GLN A 155 -4.55 -6.36 -2.91
CA GLN A 155 -4.84 -7.70 -3.40
C GLN A 155 -5.66 -7.61 -4.67
N VAL A 156 -5.30 -8.41 -5.66
CA VAL A 156 -6.00 -8.45 -6.95
C VAL A 156 -6.79 -9.74 -7.03
N SER A 157 -7.96 -9.68 -7.66
CA SER A 157 -8.67 -10.87 -8.12
C SER A 157 -9.25 -10.61 -9.49
N ARG A 158 -9.01 -11.52 -10.44
CA ARG A 158 -9.60 -11.46 -11.78
C ARG A 158 -10.78 -12.42 -11.88
N SER A 159 -11.87 -11.92 -12.46
CA SER A 159 -13.01 -12.76 -12.84
C SER A 159 -13.37 -12.50 -14.31
N GLY A 160 -13.44 -13.57 -15.10
CA GLY A 160 -13.66 -13.53 -16.55
C GLY A 160 -12.67 -14.43 -17.30
N THR A 161 -13.06 -14.92 -18.48
CA THR A 161 -12.30 -15.95 -19.22
C THR A 161 -11.17 -15.41 -20.09
N GLY A 162 -10.91 -14.09 -20.08
CA GLY A 162 -9.79 -13.51 -20.83
C GLY A 162 -9.67 -14.04 -22.26
N ASN A 163 -10.80 -14.17 -22.96
CA ASN A 163 -10.95 -14.56 -24.36
C ASN A 163 -12.16 -13.81 -24.91
#